data_AF-A0A0D6L6M8-F1
#
_entry.id   AF-A0A0D6L6M8-F1
#
_cell.length_a   1.000
_cell.length_b   1.000
_cell.length_c   1.000
_cell.angle_alpha   90.00
_cell.angle_beta   90.00
_cell.angle_gamma   90.00
#
_symmetry.space_group_name_H-M   'P 1'
#
loop_
_entity.id
_entity.type
_entity.pdbx_description
1 polymer ?
#
loop_
_entity_poly.entity_id
_entity_poly.type
_entity_poly.pdbx_seq_one_letter_code
_entity_poly.pdbx_strand_id
1 'polypeptide(L)'
;MSFLFHTVACHSDSVGKLFSKLDYTGITLLIVGSFIPWLYYGFYCRPQPMIIYITMISVLGLLAMIVSLWDKFAQPKYRAIRAGVFVAMGLSAIFPAAHMLIVDGLEFMYKK
;
A
#
# COMPACT_ATOMS: atom_id res chain seq x y z
N MET A 1 -1.77 -4.59 13.19
CA MET A 1 -3.20 -4.72 13.56
C MET A 1 -3.74 -6.16 13.42
N SER A 2 -2.99 -7.10 12.85
CA SER A 2 -3.40 -8.50 12.71
C SER A 2 -3.57 -9.27 14.04
N PHE A 3 -2.66 -9.06 15.01
CA PHE A 3 -2.74 -9.72 16.33
C PHE A 3 -4.07 -9.46 17.05
N LEU A 4 -4.47 -8.18 17.16
CA LEU A 4 -5.70 -7.80 17.86
C LEU A 4 -6.95 -8.38 17.18
N PHE A 5 -6.98 -8.44 15.85
CA PHE A 5 -8.08 -9.06 15.10
C PHE A 5 -8.26 -10.53 15.47
N HIS A 6 -7.18 -11.33 15.44
CA HIS A 6 -7.27 -12.74 15.78
C HIS A 6 -7.61 -12.99 17.25
N THR A 7 -7.28 -12.07 18.16
CA THR A 7 -7.63 -12.19 19.59
C THR A 7 -9.11 -11.91 19.87
N VAL A 8 -9.72 -10.94 19.18
CA VAL A 8 -11.11 -10.50 19.45
C VAL A 8 -12.14 -11.01 18.44
N ALA A 9 -11.73 -11.81 17.46
CA ALA A 9 -12.59 -12.31 16.40
C ALA A 9 -13.83 -13.08 16.91
N CYS A 10 -13.72 -13.75 18.06
CA CYS A 10 -14.81 -14.54 18.65
C CYS A 10 -15.74 -13.74 19.59
N HIS A 11 -15.49 -12.45 19.81
CA HIS A 11 -16.21 -11.67 20.82
C HIS A 11 -17.64 -11.31 20.38
N SER A 12 -17.82 -10.80 19.16
CA SER A 12 -19.14 -10.55 18.55
C SER A 12 -19.00 -10.28 17.05
N ASP A 13 -20.07 -10.49 16.28
CA ASP A 13 -20.08 -10.26 14.82
C ASP A 13 -19.70 -8.81 14.45
N SER A 14 -20.16 -7.83 15.24
CA SER A 14 -19.81 -6.42 15.08
C SER A 14 -18.33 -6.13 15.36
N VAL A 15 -17.75 -6.76 16.39
CA VAL A 15 -16.33 -6.60 16.76
C VAL A 15 -15.43 -7.30 15.73
N GLY A 16 -15.80 -8.50 15.28
CA GLY A 16 -15.07 -9.22 14.23
C GLY A 16 -15.01 -8.43 12.91
N LYS A 17 -16.13 -7.82 12.48
CA LYS A 17 -16.19 -6.97 11.29
C LYS A 17 -15.34 -5.70 11.43
N LEU A 18 -15.36 -5.05 12.59
CA LEU A 18 -14.54 -3.85 12.83
C LEU A 18 -13.04 -4.18 12.76
N PHE A 19 -12.60 -5.24 13.43
CA PHE A 19 -11.19 -5.60 13.44
C PHE A 19 -10.71 -6.19 12.10
N SER A 20 -11.57 -6.84 11.32
CA SER A 20 -11.24 -7.20 9.93
C SER A 20 -10.94 -5.98 9.07
N LYS A 21 -11.70 -4.89 9.21
CA LYS A 21 -11.43 -3.63 8.50
C LYS A 21 -10.11 -2.99 8.95
N LEU A 22 -9.81 -3.04 10.25
CA LEU A 22 -8.54 -2.55 10.79
C LEU A 22 -7.34 -3.36 10.29
N ASP A 23 -7.49 -4.66 10.04
CA ASP A 23 -6.42 -5.49 9.48
C ASP A 23 -6.10 -5.10 8.03
N TYR A 24 -7.12 -4.92 7.18
CA TYR A 24 -6.93 -4.42 5.80
C TYR A 24 -6.30 -3.02 5.76
N THR A 25 -6.70 -2.16 6.69
CA THR A 25 -6.10 -0.83 6.86
C THR A 25 -4.62 -0.96 7.24
N GLY A 26 -4.30 -1.89 8.15
CA GLY A 26 -2.93 -2.18 8.56
C GLY A 26 -2.03 -2.64 7.41
N ILE A 27 -2.52 -3.53 6.54
CA ILE A 27 -1.78 -3.96 5.34
C ILE A 27 -1.51 -2.76 4.43
N THR A 28 -2.52 -1.93 4.19
CA THR A 28 -2.39 -0.74 3.35
C THR A 28 -1.34 0.23 3.91
N LEU A 29 -1.42 0.50 5.22
CA LEU A 29 -0.48 1.39 5.91
C LEU A 29 0.96 0.85 5.85
N LEU A 30 1.14 -0.47 5.96
CA LEU A 30 2.43 -1.11 5.85
C LEU A 30 3.04 -0.94 4.44
N ILE A 31 2.23 -1.09 3.39
CA ILE A 31 2.69 -0.90 2.01
C ILE A 31 3.06 0.56 1.75
N VAL A 32 2.20 1.52 2.12
CA VAL A 32 2.54 2.95 1.97
C VAL A 32 3.79 3.29 2.78
N GLY A 33 3.83 2.85 4.04
CA GLY A 33 4.93 3.12 4.96
C GLY A 33 6.27 2.54 4.54
N SER A 34 6.29 1.38 3.86
CA SER A 34 7.53 0.80 3.33
C SER A 34 8.03 1.51 2.07
N PHE A 35 7.14 2.08 1.26
CA PHE A 35 7.49 2.80 0.04
C PHE A 35 8.09 4.19 0.31
N ILE A 36 7.65 4.88 1.36
CA ILE A 36 8.16 6.22 1.71
C ILE A 36 9.67 6.25 1.90
N PRO A 37 10.31 5.43 2.77
CA PRO A 37 11.76 5.45 2.93
C PRO A 37 12.47 4.99 1.66
N TRP A 38 11.94 3.98 0.95
CA TRP A 38 12.53 3.51 -0.30
C TRP A 38 12.60 4.62 -1.36
N LEU A 39 11.50 5.36 -1.58
CA LEU A 39 11.45 6.48 -2.52
C LEU A 39 12.29 7.67 -2.05
N TYR A 40 12.30 7.94 -0.74
CA TYR A 40 13.11 9.02 -0.16
C TYR A 40 14.60 8.80 -0.39
N TYR A 41 15.10 7.59 -0.12
CA TYR A 41 16.52 7.25 -0.36
C TYR A 41 16.84 6.97 -1.82
N GLY A 42 15.84 6.54 -2.61
CA GLY A 42 16.00 6.28 -4.04
C GLY A 42 16.13 7.58 -4.84
N PHE A 43 15.31 8.57 -4.54
CA PHE A 43 15.29 9.86 -5.24
C PHE A 43 15.84 11.00 -4.39
N TYR A 44 16.74 10.71 -3.44
CA TYR A 44 17.26 11.72 -2.50
C TYR A 44 17.83 12.96 -3.19
N CYS A 45 18.55 12.75 -4.30
CA CYS A 45 19.15 13.84 -5.09
C CYS A 45 18.16 14.51 -6.06
N ARG A 46 16.91 14.03 -6.16
CA ARG A 46 15.91 14.43 -7.16
C ARG A 46 14.53 14.63 -6.50
N PRO A 47 14.24 15.83 -5.97
CA PRO A 47 13.02 16.07 -5.20
C PRO A 47 11.73 16.00 -6.03
N GLN A 48 11.78 16.35 -7.32
CA GLN A 48 10.62 16.30 -8.23
C GLN A 48 10.03 14.89 -8.37
N PRO A 49 10.78 13.86 -8.83
CA PRO A 49 10.25 12.49 -8.91
C PRO A 49 9.91 11.91 -7.54
N MET A 50 10.66 12.27 -6.49
CA MET A 50 10.37 11.83 -5.12
C MET A 50 8.94 12.21 -4.69
N ILE A 51 8.58 13.50 -4.85
CA ILE A 51 7.25 13.99 -4.45
C ILE A 51 6.15 13.37 -5.30
N ILE A 52 6.38 13.19 -6.61
CA ILE A 52 5.39 12.57 -7.52
C ILE A 52 5.09 11.13 -7.10
N TYR A 53 6.11 10.32 -6.82
CA TYR A 53 5.88 8.91 -6.46
C TYR A 53 5.34 8.75 -5.04
N ILE A 54 5.76 9.59 -4.09
CA ILE A 54 5.21 9.59 -2.71
C ILE A 54 3.74 10.01 -2.71
N THR A 55 3.37 11.04 -3.47
CA THR A 55 1.97 11.46 -3.59
C THR A 55 1.13 10.38 -4.27
N MET A 56 1.63 9.77 -5.35
CA MET A 56 0.98 8.65 -6.04
C MET A 56 0.69 7.47 -5.09
N ILE A 57 1.69 6.96 -4.37
CA ILE A 57 1.49 5.81 -3.47
C ILE A 57 0.56 6.15 -2.30
N SER A 58 0.58 7.40 -1.84
CA SER A 58 -0.31 7.89 -0.77
C SER A 58 -1.76 7.96 -1.23
N VAL A 59 -2.02 8.45 -2.45
CA VAL A 59 -3.37 8.49 -3.04
C VAL A 59 -3.90 7.08 -3.29
N LEU A 60 -3.09 6.18 -3.85
CA LEU A 60 -3.47 4.78 -4.04
C LEU A 60 -3.75 4.07 -2.70
N GLY A 61 -2.93 4.33 -1.69
CA GLY A 61 -3.14 3.82 -0.33
C GLY A 61 -4.44 4.35 0.29
N LEU A 62 -4.73 5.64 0.16
CA LEU A 62 -5.99 6.23 0.64
C LEU A 62 -7.21 5.60 -0.04
N LEU A 63 -7.16 5.42 -1.36
CA LEU A 63 -8.21 4.73 -2.10
C LEU A 63 -8.39 3.28 -1.63
N ALA A 64 -7.28 2.54 -1.43
CA ALA A 64 -7.31 1.17 -0.92
C ALA A 64 -7.91 1.10 0.49
N MET A 65 -7.62 2.06 1.37
CA MET A 65 -8.25 2.16 2.69
C MET A 65 -9.75 2.45 2.57
N ILE A 66 -10.17 3.45 1.79
CA ILE A 66 -11.59 3.81 1.64
C ILE A 66 -12.39 2.61 1.13
N VAL A 67 -11.89 1.91 0.11
CA VAL A 67 -12.52 0.71 -0.44
C VAL A 67 -12.57 -0.43 0.61
N SER A 68 -11.55 -0.53 1.47
CA SER A 68 -11.49 -1.55 2.52
C SER A 68 -12.41 -1.25 3.72
N LEU A 69 -12.67 0.02 4.03
CA LEU A 69 -13.56 0.44 5.12
C LEU A 69 -15.05 0.45 4.74
N TRP A 70 -15.36 0.56 3.45
CA TRP A 70 -16.74 0.68 2.96
C TRP A 70 -17.51 -0.65 3.07
N ASP A 71 -18.57 -0.69 3.90
CA ASP A 71 -19.38 -1.91 4.15
C ASP A 71 -19.99 -2.54 2.89
N LYS A 72 -20.38 -1.73 1.91
CA LYS A 72 -20.85 -2.18 0.59
C LYS A 72 -19.79 -2.96 -0.18
N PHE A 73 -18.51 -2.59 -0.03
CA PHE A 73 -17.36 -3.28 -0.63
C PHE A 73 -16.84 -4.45 0.22
N ALA A 74 -17.32 -4.60 1.45
CA ALA A 74 -17.08 -5.79 2.26
C ALA A 74 -17.89 -7.02 1.78
N GLN A 75 -18.85 -6.83 0.87
CA GLN A 75 -19.59 -7.94 0.28
C GLN A 75 -18.67 -8.84 -0.57
N PRO A 76 -18.89 -10.16 -0.61
CA PRO A 76 -18.05 -11.11 -1.34
C PRO A 76 -17.86 -10.76 -2.83
N LYS A 77 -18.86 -10.10 -3.43
CA LYS A 77 -18.86 -9.66 -4.83
C LYS A 77 -17.72 -8.69 -5.17
N TYR A 78 -17.27 -7.87 -4.22
CA TYR A 78 -16.23 -6.87 -4.45
C TYR A 78 -14.82 -7.34 -4.05
N ARG A 79 -14.67 -8.62 -3.67
CA ARG A 79 -13.37 -9.20 -3.29
C ARG A 79 -12.32 -9.05 -4.40
N ALA A 80 -12.73 -9.27 -5.65
CA ALA A 80 -11.85 -9.12 -6.81
C ALA A 80 -11.40 -7.67 -7.02
N ILE A 81 -12.28 -6.69 -6.80
CA ILE A 81 -11.96 -5.27 -6.94
C ILE A 81 -10.96 -4.83 -5.87
N ARG A 82 -11.16 -5.24 -4.61
CA ARG A 82 -10.17 -5.00 -3.54
C ARG A 82 -8.81 -5.58 -3.89
N ALA A 83 -8.77 -6.85 -4.32
CA ALA A 83 -7.53 -7.50 -4.73
C ALA A 83 -6.87 -6.75 -5.90
N GLY A 84 -7.65 -6.31 -6.88
CA GLY A 84 -7.17 -5.49 -8.01
C GLY A 84 -6.53 -4.18 -7.57
N VAL A 85 -7.14 -3.46 -6.61
CA VAL A 85 -6.57 -2.21 -6.07
C VAL A 85 -5.24 -2.47 -5.36
N PHE A 86 -5.16 -3.50 -4.51
CA PHE A 86 -3.91 -3.85 -3.83
C PHE A 86 -2.81 -4.31 -4.79
N VAL A 87 -3.17 -5.11 -5.80
CA VAL A 87 -2.23 -5.56 -6.84
C VAL A 87 -1.76 -4.38 -7.69
N ALA A 88 -2.65 -3.50 -8.13
CA ALA A 88 -2.30 -2.30 -8.89
C ALA A 88 -1.39 -1.37 -8.07
N MET A 89 -1.66 -1.21 -6.78
CA MET A 89 -0.82 -0.46 -5.86
C MET A 89 0.58 -1.08 -5.74
N GLY A 90 0.69 -2.40 -5.61
CA GLY A 90 1.99 -3.09 -5.60
C GLY A 90 2.75 -2.99 -6.92
N LEU A 91 2.06 -3.19 -8.05
CA LEU A 91 2.64 -3.08 -9.39
C LEU A 91 3.06 -1.65 -9.74
N SER A 92 2.48 -0.63 -9.11
CA SER A 92 2.88 0.76 -9.30
C SER A 92 4.35 1.00 -8.94
N ALA A 93 4.98 0.11 -8.16
CA ALA A 93 6.41 0.14 -7.82
C ALA A 93 7.35 -0.04 -9.02
N ILE A 94 6.85 -0.66 -10.11
CA ILE A 94 7.64 -0.88 -11.33
C ILE A 94 8.03 0.46 -11.96
N PHE A 95 7.17 1.48 -11.87
CA PHE A 95 7.44 2.80 -12.43
C PHE A 95 8.63 3.53 -11.77
N PRO A 96 8.66 3.75 -10.44
CA PRO A 96 9.82 4.36 -9.78
C PRO A 96 11.08 3.51 -9.94
N ALA A 97 10.96 2.17 -9.92
CA ALA A 97 12.11 1.29 -10.14
C ALA A 97 12.70 1.45 -11.56
N ALA A 98 11.85 1.45 -12.60
CA ALA A 98 12.27 1.67 -13.98
C ALA A 98 12.84 3.08 -14.18
N HIS A 99 12.23 4.10 -13.55
CA HIS A 99 12.75 5.47 -13.58
C HIS A 99 14.16 5.52 -12.98
N MET A 100 14.37 4.96 -11.78
CA MET A 100 15.71 4.89 -11.16
C MET A 100 16.71 4.16 -12.05
N LEU A 101 16.34 3.04 -12.67
CA LEU A 101 17.21 2.26 -13.55
C LEU A 101 17.66 3.05 -14.80
N ILE A 102 16.76 3.78 -15.44
CA ILE A 102 17.07 4.59 -16.63
C ILE A 102 17.98 5.77 -16.26
N VAL A 103 17.76 6.32 -15.08
CA VAL A 103 18.33 7.60 -14.67
C VAL A 103 19.70 7.46 -13.99
N ASP A 104 19.84 6.49 -13.07
CA ASP A 104 21.07 6.27 -12.31
C ASP A 104 21.90 5.10 -12.87
N GLY A 105 21.32 4.32 -13.80
CA GLY A 105 21.97 3.18 -14.44
C GLY A 105 22.02 1.91 -13.57
N LEU A 106 22.20 0.76 -14.22
CA LEU A 106 22.25 -0.55 -13.54
C LEU A 106 23.47 -0.69 -12.60
N GLU A 107 24.57 0.00 -12.91
CA GLU A 107 25.80 0.05 -12.11
C GLU A 107 25.58 0.63 -10.71
N PHE A 108 24.73 1.64 -10.56
CA PHE A 108 24.44 2.26 -9.26
C PHE A 108 23.53 1.38 -8.38
N MET A 109 22.68 0.56 -9.00
CA MET A 109 21.80 -0.39 -8.31
C MET A 109 22.54 -1.63 -7.80
N TYR A 110 23.61 -2.08 -8.49
CA TYR A 110 24.39 -3.26 -8.09
C TYR A 110 25.47 -2.97 -7.04
N LYS A 111 25.93 -1.72 -6.94
CA LYS A 111 26.97 -1.28 -5.97
C LYS A 111 26.42 -0.78 -4.63
N LYS A 112 25.10 -0.72 -4.46
CA LYS A 112 24.42 -0.25 -3.24
C LYS A 112 23.92 -1.43 -2.42
#